data_AF-A6MZM1-F1
#
_entry.id   AF-A6MZM1-F1
#
_cell.length_a   1.000
_cell.length_b   1.000
_cell.length_c   1.000
_cell.angle_alpha   90.00
_cell.angle_beta   90.00
_cell.angle_gamma   90.00
#
_symmetry.space_group_name_H-M   'P 1'
#
loop_
_entity.id
_entity.type
_entity.pdbx_description
1 polymer ?
#
loop_
_entity_poly.entity_id
_entity_poly.type
_entity_poly.pdbx_seq_one_letter_code
_entity_poly.pdbx_strand_id
1 'polypeptide(L)'
;EIEQTIQTHRVPHLRCFPRPLPARVAAMVKILVPKLLDKQGGQLLAVALLVFSRTWISDRIASLNGTTVKFVLEQDKAAFIRLIGISVLQSSANSFVAPSLRTLTGRLALGWRIRLTNHLLQYYLKRNAFYKVFNMSGKSIDADQRLTLDVDKLTTDLAGLVTGMVKPLVDILWFTWRMKLLSGRRGVAILYAYMLLGLGFLRAVSPDFGHLAGQEQELEGTFRFM
;
A
#
# COMPACT_ATOMS: atom_id res chain seq x y z
N GLU A 1 -51.56 39.46 18.35
CA GLU A 1 -51.50 38.26 19.18
C GLU A 1 -50.45 37.32 18.60
N ILE A 2 -49.26 37.33 19.22
CA ILE A 2 -48.18 36.34 19.24
C ILE A 2 -47.74 35.73 17.90
N GLU A 3 -46.79 36.41 17.25
CA GLU A 3 -45.79 35.80 16.37
C GLU A 3 -44.88 34.91 17.25
N GLN A 4 -45.17 33.60 17.32
CA GLN A 4 -44.25 32.65 17.94
C GLN A 4 -43.07 32.44 17.00
N THR A 5 -42.05 33.29 17.14
CA THR A 5 -40.67 32.99 16.73
C THR A 5 -40.24 31.69 17.40
N ILE A 6 -40.37 30.58 16.67
CA ILE A 6 -39.78 29.30 17.05
C ILE A 6 -38.27 29.50 17.00
N GLN A 7 -37.67 29.79 18.15
CA GLN A 7 -36.23 29.68 18.33
C GLN A 7 -35.81 28.27 17.94
N THR A 8 -35.20 28.12 16.78
CA THR A 8 -34.49 26.91 16.41
C THR A 8 -33.35 26.75 17.42
N HIS A 9 -33.55 25.81 18.34
CA HIS A 9 -32.59 25.44 19.38
C HIS A 9 -31.23 25.24 18.69
N ARG A 10 -30.28 26.15 18.93
CA ARG A 10 -28.95 26.15 18.30
C ARG A 10 -28.16 24.96 18.86
N VAL A 11 -28.33 23.80 18.23
CA VAL A 11 -27.67 22.54 18.63
C VAL A 11 -26.17 22.69 18.34
N PRO A 12 -25.27 22.31 19.27
CA PRO A 12 -23.84 22.49 19.08
C PRO A 12 -23.38 21.80 17.80
N HIS A 13 -22.81 22.58 16.87
CA HIS A 13 -22.13 22.08 15.69
C HIS A 13 -21.18 20.95 16.10
N LEU A 14 -21.23 19.81 15.41
CA LEU A 14 -20.26 18.74 15.61
C LEU A 14 -18.86 19.30 15.29
N ARG A 15 -18.14 19.75 16.32
CA ARG A 15 -16.71 20.09 16.24
C ARG A 15 -15.93 18.80 16.02
N CYS A 16 -15.78 18.43 14.75
CA CYS A 16 -14.90 17.36 14.35
C CYS A 16 -13.46 17.89 14.47
N PHE A 17 -12.82 17.70 15.62
CA PHE A 17 -11.42 18.09 15.80
C PHE A 17 -10.54 17.35 14.77
N PRO A 18 -9.70 18.06 14.00
CA PRO A 18 -8.78 17.43 13.07
C PRO A 18 -7.70 16.67 13.86
N ARG A 19 -7.95 15.40 14.17
CA ARG A 19 -6.86 14.49 14.55
C ARG A 19 -5.84 14.43 13.41
N PRO A 20 -4.53 14.37 13.71
CA PRO A 20 -3.51 14.28 12.68
C PRO A 20 -3.79 13.07 11.78
N LEU A 21 -3.65 13.27 10.46
CA LEU A 21 -3.84 12.25 9.41
C LEU A 21 -3.25 10.87 9.75
N PRO A 22 -2.00 10.74 10.25
CA PRO A 22 -1.44 9.42 10.57
C PRO A 22 -2.21 8.66 11.65
N ALA A 23 -2.77 9.34 12.65
CA ALA A 23 -3.57 8.69 13.70
C ALA A 23 -4.93 8.21 13.19
N ARG A 24 -5.52 8.92 12.21
CA ARG A 24 -6.78 8.51 11.55
C ARG A 24 -6.56 7.28 10.68
N VAL A 25 -5.49 7.29 9.90
CA VAL A 25 -5.11 6.15 9.05
C VAL A 25 -4.78 4.93 9.91
N ALA A 26 -4.00 5.09 11.00
CA ALA A 26 -3.68 3.98 11.90
C ALA A 26 -4.93 3.37 12.56
N ALA A 27 -5.90 4.21 12.97
CA ALA A 27 -7.17 3.72 13.51
C ALA A 27 -8.01 2.97 12.45
N MET A 28 -8.06 3.48 11.21
CA MET A 28 -8.75 2.80 10.11
C MET A 28 -8.06 1.49 9.73
N VAL A 29 -6.73 1.45 9.65
CA VAL A 29 -5.94 0.24 9.39
C VAL A 29 -6.17 -0.81 10.49
N LYS A 30 -6.26 -0.39 11.76
CA LYS A 30 -6.57 -1.30 12.89
C LYS A 30 -7.97 -1.93 12.79
N ILE A 31 -8.92 -1.24 12.17
CA ILE A 31 -10.29 -1.75 11.91
C ILE A 31 -10.31 -2.63 10.65
N LEU A 32 -9.49 -2.29 9.65
CA LEU A 32 -9.45 -2.95 8.34
C LEU A 32 -8.65 -4.26 8.34
N VAL A 33 -7.63 -4.35 9.18
CA VAL A 33 -6.75 -5.51 9.37
C VAL A 33 -7.16 -6.26 10.64
N PRO A 34 -8.10 -7.22 10.58
CA PRO A 34 -8.13 -8.26 11.60
C PRO A 34 -6.92 -9.18 11.37
N LYS A 35 -6.39 -9.68 12.49
CA LYS A 35 -5.27 -10.61 12.68
C LYS A 35 -4.67 -11.16 11.37
N LEU A 36 -3.36 -10.93 11.19
CA LEU A 36 -2.46 -11.48 10.14
C LEU A 36 -2.52 -13.03 9.96
N LEU A 37 -3.41 -13.72 10.67
CA LEU A 37 -3.64 -15.17 10.73
C LEU A 37 -5.00 -15.61 10.16
N ASP A 38 -5.82 -14.71 9.61
CA ASP A 38 -7.05 -15.10 8.90
C ASP A 38 -6.73 -15.60 7.46
N LYS A 39 -7.72 -16.12 6.71
CA LYS A 39 -7.57 -16.60 5.31
C LYS A 39 -6.81 -15.62 4.38
N GLN A 40 -6.91 -14.32 4.66
CA GLN A 40 -6.23 -13.24 3.94
C GLN A 40 -4.73 -13.13 4.29
N GLY A 41 -4.36 -13.45 5.54
CA GLY A 41 -2.97 -13.54 5.97
C GLY A 41 -2.22 -14.68 5.31
N GLY A 42 -2.88 -15.83 5.12
CA GLY A 42 -2.32 -16.96 4.36
C GLY A 42 -2.03 -16.61 2.89
N GLN A 43 -2.86 -15.77 2.29
CA GLN A 43 -2.66 -15.24 0.94
C GLN A 43 -1.46 -14.29 0.85
N LEU A 44 -1.31 -13.37 1.80
CA LEU A 44 -0.13 -12.50 1.91
C LEU A 44 1.16 -13.30 2.18
N LEU A 45 1.08 -14.33 3.02
CA LEU A 45 2.19 -15.24 3.30
C LEU A 45 2.61 -16.02 2.04
N ALA A 46 1.64 -16.54 1.28
CA ALA A 46 1.91 -17.23 0.02
C ALA A 46 2.60 -16.30 -0.98
N VAL A 47 2.17 -15.04 -1.08
CA VAL A 47 2.85 -14.02 -1.90
C VAL A 47 4.27 -13.78 -1.41
N ALA A 48 4.47 -13.59 -0.11
CA ALA A 48 5.78 -13.33 0.47
C ALA A 48 6.73 -14.51 0.21
N LEU A 49 6.28 -15.75 0.43
CA LEU A 49 7.06 -16.97 0.18
C LEU A 49 7.42 -17.14 -1.30
N LEU A 50 6.52 -16.77 -2.19
CA LEU A 50 6.69 -16.98 -3.62
C LEU A 50 7.59 -15.91 -4.25
N VAL A 51 7.49 -14.66 -3.77
CA VAL A 51 8.47 -13.60 -4.06
C VAL A 51 9.83 -13.97 -3.49
N PHE A 52 9.89 -14.44 -2.24
CA PHE A 52 11.13 -14.90 -1.61
C PHE A 52 11.79 -16.04 -2.39
N SER A 53 11.01 -17.02 -2.85
CA SER A 53 11.49 -18.11 -3.71
C SER A 53 12.08 -17.58 -5.01
N ARG A 54 11.42 -16.60 -5.65
CA ARG A 54 11.94 -15.92 -6.85
C ARG A 54 13.28 -15.24 -6.56
N THR A 55 13.38 -14.48 -5.48
CA THR A 55 14.60 -13.73 -5.14
C THR A 55 15.74 -14.68 -4.76
N TRP A 56 15.44 -15.80 -4.09
CA TRP A 56 16.42 -16.86 -3.80
C TRP A 56 16.95 -17.54 -5.05
N ILE A 57 16.07 -17.95 -5.98
CA ILE A 57 16.46 -18.55 -7.25
C ILE A 57 17.31 -17.57 -8.07
N SER A 58 16.89 -16.30 -8.15
CA SER A 58 17.61 -15.26 -8.90
C SER A 58 18.98 -14.95 -8.32
N ASP A 59 19.11 -14.88 -6.99
CA ASP A 59 20.40 -14.74 -6.32
C ASP A 59 21.30 -15.96 -6.59
N ARG A 60 20.71 -17.15 -6.63
CA ARG A 60 21.46 -18.37 -6.90
C ARG A 60 21.97 -18.41 -8.34
N ILE A 61 21.17 -17.95 -9.30
CA ILE A 61 21.56 -17.74 -10.71
C ILE A 61 22.66 -16.67 -10.81
N ALA A 62 22.55 -15.54 -10.12
CA ALA A 62 23.58 -14.50 -10.15
C ALA A 62 24.93 -15.01 -9.61
N SER A 63 24.90 -15.82 -8.56
CA SER A 63 26.11 -16.47 -8.04
C SER A 63 26.67 -17.54 -9.00
N LEU A 64 25.81 -18.19 -9.80
CA LEU A 64 26.22 -19.09 -10.86
C LEU A 64 26.80 -18.31 -12.06
N ASN A 65 26.24 -17.15 -12.43
CA ASN A 65 26.72 -16.28 -13.50
C ASN A 65 28.15 -15.80 -13.28
N GLY A 66 28.51 -15.43 -12.05
CA GLY A 66 29.89 -15.09 -11.70
C GLY A 66 30.87 -16.24 -11.98
N THR A 67 30.43 -17.48 -11.81
CA THR A 67 31.18 -18.69 -12.17
C THR A 67 31.02 -19.04 -13.66
N THR A 68 29.90 -18.69 -14.30
CA THR A 68 29.65 -18.88 -15.74
C THR A 68 30.57 -18.01 -16.59
N VAL A 69 30.96 -16.81 -16.15
CA VAL A 69 31.99 -16.03 -16.86
C VAL A 69 33.32 -16.80 -16.92
N LYS A 70 33.68 -17.51 -15.84
CA LYS A 70 34.81 -18.45 -15.84
C LYS A 70 34.58 -19.62 -16.80
N PHE A 71 33.40 -20.24 -16.78
CA PHE A 71 33.09 -21.37 -17.67
C PHE A 71 32.92 -21.00 -19.15
N VAL A 72 32.50 -19.77 -19.47
CA VAL A 72 32.43 -19.23 -20.83
C VAL A 72 33.84 -18.96 -21.36
N LEU A 73 34.74 -18.47 -20.50
CA LEU A 73 36.18 -18.42 -20.81
C LEU A 73 36.76 -19.84 -21.01
N GLU A 74 36.22 -20.86 -20.34
CA GLU A 74 36.54 -22.29 -20.53
C GLU A 74 35.70 -23.00 -21.62
N GLN A 75 34.85 -22.27 -22.36
CA GLN A 75 34.02 -22.78 -23.47
C GLN A 75 32.92 -23.82 -23.12
N ASP A 76 32.47 -23.90 -21.86
CA ASP A 76 31.47 -24.89 -21.43
C ASP A 76 30.02 -24.51 -21.78
N LYS A 77 29.54 -25.07 -22.90
CA LYS A 77 28.20 -24.82 -23.45
C LYS A 77 27.07 -25.43 -22.59
N ALA A 78 27.35 -26.47 -21.81
CA ALA A 78 26.33 -27.15 -21.01
C ALA A 78 25.85 -26.26 -19.85
N ALA A 79 26.78 -25.55 -19.21
CA ALA A 79 26.46 -24.59 -18.15
C ALA A 79 25.59 -23.43 -18.68
N PHE A 80 25.88 -22.93 -19.88
CA PHE A 80 25.10 -21.87 -20.53
C PHE A 80 23.67 -22.30 -20.85
N ILE A 81 23.47 -23.48 -21.45
CA ILE A 81 22.12 -23.99 -21.77
C ILE A 81 21.30 -24.22 -20.49
N ARG A 82 21.92 -24.75 -19.43
CA ARG A 82 21.26 -24.92 -18.12
C ARG A 82 20.80 -23.59 -17.55
N LEU A 83 21.61 -22.54 -17.69
CA LEU A 83 21.30 -21.19 -17.21
C LEU A 83 20.13 -20.56 -17.96
N ILE A 84 20.08 -20.72 -19.29
CA ILE A 84 18.95 -20.30 -20.12
C ILE A 84 17.69 -21.07 -19.73
N GLY A 85 17.77 -22.39 -19.54
CA GLY A 85 16.63 -23.21 -19.10
C GLY A 85 16.05 -22.76 -17.75
N ILE A 86 16.90 -22.44 -16.78
CA ILE A 86 16.47 -21.90 -15.49
C ILE A 86 15.84 -20.51 -15.64
N SER A 87 16.41 -19.65 -16.49
CA SER A 87 15.88 -18.30 -16.75
C SER A 87 14.50 -18.32 -17.41
N VAL A 88 14.26 -19.28 -18.31
CA VAL A 88 12.95 -19.52 -18.92
C VAL A 88 11.96 -20.02 -17.87
N LEU A 89 12.35 -21.00 -17.03
CA LEU A 89 11.50 -21.49 -15.95
C LEU A 89 11.12 -20.38 -14.96
N GLN A 90 12.07 -19.52 -14.62
CA GLN A 90 11.84 -18.34 -13.77
C GLN A 90 10.88 -17.34 -14.40
N SER A 91 11.00 -17.10 -15.71
CA SER A 91 10.11 -16.21 -16.45
C SER A 91 8.68 -16.77 -16.46
N SER A 92 8.53 -18.07 -16.71
CA SER A 92 7.25 -18.78 -16.64
C SER A 92 6.63 -18.69 -15.24
N ALA A 93 7.41 -18.94 -14.18
CA ALA A 93 6.93 -18.79 -12.81
C ALA A 93 6.43 -17.36 -12.56
N ASN A 94 7.20 -16.33 -12.95
CA ASN A 94 6.84 -14.93 -12.79
C ASN A 94 5.52 -14.56 -13.50
N SER A 95 5.25 -15.15 -14.67
CA SER A 95 3.98 -14.99 -15.39
C SER A 95 2.77 -15.53 -14.62
N PHE A 96 2.94 -16.51 -13.72
CA PHE A 96 1.88 -16.94 -12.81
C PHE A 96 1.79 -16.07 -11.55
N VAL A 97 2.94 -15.62 -11.01
CA VAL A 97 2.99 -14.79 -9.79
C VAL A 97 2.32 -13.45 -9.97
N ALA A 98 2.63 -12.75 -11.07
CA ALA A 98 2.22 -11.37 -11.27
C ALA A 98 0.68 -11.23 -11.33
N PRO A 99 -0.06 -12.05 -12.12
CA PRO A 99 -1.52 -12.06 -12.08
C PRO A 99 -2.08 -12.54 -10.73
N SER A 100 -1.48 -13.58 -10.12
CA SER A 100 -1.94 -14.10 -8.83
C SER A 100 -1.90 -13.03 -7.74
N LEU A 101 -0.86 -12.21 -7.72
CA LEU A 101 -0.74 -11.09 -6.80
C LEU A 101 -1.80 -10.02 -7.05
N ARG A 102 -2.09 -9.69 -8.31
CA ARG A 102 -3.15 -8.73 -8.66
C ARG A 102 -4.51 -9.23 -8.19
N THR A 103 -4.83 -10.50 -8.42
CA THR A 103 -6.07 -11.13 -7.96
C THR A 103 -6.18 -11.15 -6.44
N LEU A 104 -5.09 -11.44 -5.73
CA LEU A 104 -5.05 -11.36 -4.27
C LEU A 104 -5.28 -9.95 -3.77
N THR A 105 -4.64 -8.95 -4.38
CA THR A 105 -4.81 -7.54 -4.04
C THR A 105 -6.28 -7.13 -4.20
N GLY A 106 -6.93 -7.52 -5.29
CA GLY A 106 -8.35 -7.26 -5.50
C GLY A 106 -9.25 -7.96 -4.48
N ARG A 107 -8.94 -9.19 -4.10
CA ARG A 107 -9.67 -9.91 -3.03
C ARG A 107 -9.50 -9.24 -1.66
N LEU A 108 -8.30 -8.72 -1.35
CA LEU A 108 -8.05 -7.95 -0.14
C LEU A 108 -8.85 -6.65 -0.14
N ALA A 109 -8.80 -5.88 -1.24
CA ALA A 109 -9.56 -4.64 -1.40
C ALA A 109 -11.07 -4.87 -1.17
N LEU A 110 -11.64 -5.91 -1.80
CA LEU A 110 -13.05 -6.24 -1.65
C LEU A 110 -13.40 -6.62 -0.20
N GLY A 111 -12.60 -7.45 0.44
CA GLY A 111 -12.82 -7.84 1.84
C GLY A 111 -12.73 -6.65 2.80
N TRP A 112 -11.81 -5.72 2.54
CA TRP A 112 -11.68 -4.48 3.28
C TRP A 112 -12.86 -3.54 3.08
N ARG A 113 -13.32 -3.39 1.83
CA ARG A 113 -14.53 -2.64 1.49
C ARG A 113 -15.75 -3.16 2.25
N ILE A 114 -16.02 -4.46 2.20
CA ILE A 114 -17.18 -5.06 2.89
C ILE A 114 -17.12 -4.77 4.39
N ARG A 115 -15.96 -4.94 5.04
CA ARG A 115 -15.80 -4.67 6.47
C ARG A 115 -15.99 -3.20 6.81
N LEU A 116 -15.38 -2.30 6.03
CA LEU A 116 -15.44 -0.88 6.28
C LEU A 116 -16.85 -0.33 6.05
N THR A 117 -17.50 -0.71 4.94
CA THR A 117 -18.88 -0.33 4.65
C THR A 117 -19.83 -0.84 5.73
N ASN A 118 -19.73 -2.10 6.16
CA ASN A 118 -20.58 -2.62 7.24
C ASN A 118 -20.36 -1.89 8.56
N HIS A 119 -19.11 -1.59 8.91
CA HIS A 119 -18.80 -0.84 10.12
C HIS A 119 -19.38 0.57 10.08
N LEU A 120 -19.14 1.32 8.99
CA LEU A 120 -19.67 2.68 8.84
C LEU A 120 -21.20 2.68 8.78
N LEU A 121 -21.81 1.73 8.06
CA LEU A 121 -23.27 1.61 7.94
C LEU A 121 -23.93 1.33 9.29
N GLN A 122 -23.33 0.49 10.13
CA GLN A 122 -23.81 0.26 11.50
C GLN A 122 -23.81 1.55 12.32
N TYR A 123 -22.79 2.40 12.20
CA TYR A 123 -22.76 3.69 12.90
C TYR A 123 -23.74 4.70 12.29
N TYR A 124 -23.91 4.67 10.97
CA TYR A 124 -24.77 5.60 10.23
C TYR A 124 -26.26 5.37 10.53
N LEU A 125 -26.68 4.10 10.63
CA LEU A 125 -28.06 3.73 10.93
C LEU A 125 -28.37 3.78 12.44
N LYS A 126 -27.36 3.76 13.31
CA LYS A 126 -27.57 3.77 14.77
C LYS A 126 -28.09 5.14 15.23
N ARG A 127 -29.10 5.12 16.11
CA ARG A 127 -29.58 6.31 16.85
C ARG A 127 -30.07 7.46 15.96
N ASN A 128 -30.60 7.14 14.77
CA ASN A 128 -31.03 8.11 13.75
C ASN A 128 -29.92 9.10 13.38
N ALA A 129 -28.65 8.65 13.38
CA ALA A 129 -27.52 9.49 12.99
C ALA A 129 -27.65 10.02 11.55
N PHE A 130 -28.20 9.22 10.62
CA PHE A 130 -28.64 9.65 9.30
C PHE A 130 -29.39 10.99 9.32
N TYR A 131 -30.46 11.08 10.12
CA TYR A 131 -31.31 12.27 10.19
C TYR A 131 -30.57 13.48 10.78
N LYS A 132 -29.69 13.24 11.76
CA LYS A 132 -28.86 14.31 12.35
C LYS A 132 -27.83 14.84 11.35
N VAL A 133 -27.23 13.97 10.55
CA VAL A 133 -26.25 14.37 9.53
C VAL A 133 -26.92 15.20 8.44
N PHE A 134 -28.10 14.79 7.96
CA PHE A 134 -28.81 15.50 6.91
C PHE A 134 -29.45 16.81 7.39
N ASN A 135 -30.10 16.79 8.56
CA ASN A 135 -30.94 17.91 9.01
C ASN A 135 -30.29 18.82 10.07
N MET A 136 -29.27 18.36 10.83
CA MET A 136 -28.63 19.17 11.89
C MET A 136 -27.23 19.68 11.53
N SER A 137 -26.58 19.14 10.49
CA SER A 137 -25.18 19.46 10.21
C SER A 137 -24.97 20.86 9.62
N GLY A 138 -26.00 21.45 9.00
CA GLY A 138 -25.91 22.77 8.32
C GLY A 138 -24.85 22.84 7.21
N LYS A 139 -24.18 21.72 6.93
CA LYS A 139 -23.17 21.49 5.90
C LYS A 139 -23.72 20.40 5.00
N SER A 140 -23.84 20.70 3.71
CA SER A 140 -24.13 19.73 2.66
C SER A 140 -22.96 18.74 2.55
N ILE A 141 -22.98 17.71 3.38
CA ILE A 141 -22.05 16.58 3.29
C ILE A 141 -22.84 15.43 2.70
N ASP A 142 -22.48 15.02 1.47
CA ASP A 142 -23.03 13.84 0.82
C ASP A 142 -22.50 12.56 1.48
N ALA A 143 -23.03 12.25 2.66
CA ALA A 143 -22.59 11.13 3.48
C ALA A 143 -22.72 9.79 2.74
N ASP A 144 -23.77 9.63 1.92
CA ASP A 144 -24.01 8.43 1.12
C ASP A 144 -22.97 8.27 0.00
N GLN A 145 -22.60 9.38 -0.65
CA GLN A 145 -21.55 9.40 -1.68
C GLN A 145 -20.20 9.04 -1.07
N ARG A 146 -19.87 9.57 0.11
CA ARG A 146 -18.61 9.25 0.80
C ARG A 146 -18.57 7.81 1.29
N LEU A 147 -19.70 7.28 1.77
CA LEU A 147 -19.80 5.90 2.23
C LEU A 147 -19.60 4.87 1.09
N THR A 148 -19.94 5.25 -0.14
CA THR A 148 -19.86 4.37 -1.31
C THR A 148 -18.58 4.60 -2.10
N LEU A 149 -18.36 5.82 -2.61
CA LEU A 149 -17.24 6.13 -3.50
C LEU A 149 -15.91 6.30 -2.75
N ASP A 150 -15.88 7.06 -1.65
CA ASP A 150 -14.60 7.31 -0.96
C ASP A 150 -14.10 6.03 -0.29
N VAL A 151 -15.01 5.21 0.26
CA VAL A 151 -14.66 3.91 0.85
C VAL A 151 -14.11 2.95 -0.19
N ASP A 152 -14.71 2.89 -1.38
CA ASP A 152 -14.23 2.04 -2.47
C ASP A 152 -12.84 2.45 -2.96
N LYS A 153 -12.63 3.75 -3.20
CA LYS A 153 -11.33 4.31 -3.57
C LYS A 153 -10.28 4.06 -2.50
N LEU A 154 -10.58 4.42 -1.25
CA LEU A 154 -9.67 4.24 -0.11
C LEU A 154 -9.23 2.79 0.06
N THR A 155 -10.16 1.85 -0.01
CA THR A 155 -9.85 0.43 0.21
C THR A 155 -9.07 -0.18 -0.94
N THR A 156 -9.34 0.25 -2.18
CA THR A 156 -8.58 -0.15 -3.36
C THR A 156 -7.15 0.39 -3.32
N ASP A 157 -6.98 1.68 -3.04
CA ASP A 157 -5.67 2.33 -2.97
C ASP A 157 -4.83 1.78 -1.82
N LEU A 158 -5.44 1.58 -0.64
CA LEU A 158 -4.76 1.01 0.51
C LEU A 158 -4.33 -0.43 0.24
N ALA A 159 -5.18 -1.25 -0.40
CA ALA A 159 -4.82 -2.62 -0.75
C ALA A 159 -3.66 -2.65 -1.75
N GLY A 160 -3.71 -1.81 -2.78
CA GLY A 160 -2.65 -1.66 -3.76
C GLY A 160 -1.33 -1.19 -3.13
N LEU A 161 -1.39 -0.22 -2.21
CA LEU A 161 -0.22 0.29 -1.52
C LEU A 161 0.39 -0.76 -0.60
N VAL A 162 -0.43 -1.47 0.18
CA VAL A 162 0.06 -2.54 1.08
C VAL A 162 0.70 -3.67 0.28
N THR A 163 0.05 -4.18 -0.77
CA THR A 163 0.65 -5.26 -1.58
C THR A 163 1.83 -4.77 -2.42
N GLY A 164 1.83 -3.50 -2.83
CA GLY A 164 2.95 -2.83 -3.49
C GLY A 164 4.18 -2.69 -2.59
N MET A 165 4.00 -2.45 -1.29
CA MET A 165 5.08 -2.33 -0.31
C MET A 165 5.66 -3.68 0.15
N VAL A 166 4.89 -4.78 0.06
CA VAL A 166 5.37 -6.11 0.45
C VAL A 166 6.58 -6.54 -0.39
N LYS A 167 6.58 -6.30 -1.70
CA LYS A 167 7.71 -6.67 -2.58
C LYS A 167 9.04 -6.02 -2.15
N PRO A 168 9.15 -4.68 -2.09
CA PRO A 168 10.41 -4.04 -1.70
C PRO A 168 10.82 -4.38 -0.27
N LEU A 169 9.87 -4.61 0.66
CA LEU A 169 10.22 -5.08 2.01
C LEU A 169 10.88 -6.45 1.98
N VAL A 170 10.30 -7.42 1.25
CA VAL A 170 10.87 -8.76 1.11
C VAL A 170 12.23 -8.69 0.41
N ASP A 171 12.35 -7.90 -0.64
CA ASP A 171 13.60 -7.73 -1.39
C ASP A 171 14.69 -7.11 -0.49
N ILE A 172 14.39 -6.03 0.23
CA ILE A 172 15.34 -5.39 1.14
C ILE A 172 15.79 -6.36 2.23
N LEU A 173 14.88 -7.09 2.87
CA LEU A 173 15.23 -8.09 3.90
C LEU A 173 16.12 -9.18 3.33
N TRP A 174 15.79 -9.70 2.15
CA TRP A 174 16.57 -10.72 1.47
C TRP A 174 17.98 -10.23 1.12
N PHE A 175 18.09 -9.09 0.44
CA PHE A 175 19.37 -8.53 0.04
C PHE A 175 20.24 -8.13 1.23
N THR A 176 19.62 -7.62 2.30
CA THR A 176 20.34 -7.29 3.54
C THR A 176 20.93 -8.54 4.18
N TRP A 177 20.16 -9.63 4.27
CA TRP A 177 20.66 -10.92 4.74
C TRP A 177 21.80 -11.40 3.85
N ARG A 178 21.59 -11.43 2.53
CA ARG A 178 22.57 -11.94 1.57
C ARG A 178 23.88 -11.16 1.59
N MET A 179 23.81 -9.84 1.67
CA MET A 179 24.98 -8.97 1.80
C MET A 179 25.73 -9.22 3.10
N LYS A 180 25.00 -9.45 4.21
CA LYS A 180 25.61 -9.82 5.50
C LYS A 180 26.38 -11.13 5.40
N LEU A 181 25.88 -12.12 4.66
CA LEU A 181 26.58 -13.39 4.42
C LEU A 181 27.82 -13.25 3.53
N LEU A 182 27.75 -12.43 2.47
CA LEU A 182 28.84 -12.31 1.48
C LEU A 182 29.96 -11.34 1.90
N SER A 183 29.60 -10.14 2.40
CA SER A 183 30.56 -9.06 2.69
C SER A 183 30.70 -8.76 4.20
N GLY A 184 29.99 -9.50 5.05
CA GLY A 184 29.99 -9.26 6.49
C GLY A 184 29.36 -7.92 6.88
N ARG A 185 29.59 -7.50 8.14
CA ARG A 185 28.93 -6.32 8.74
C ARG A 185 29.38 -5.00 8.12
N ARG A 186 30.60 -4.92 7.58
CA ARG A 186 31.16 -3.72 6.93
C ARG A 186 30.48 -3.43 5.59
N GLY A 187 30.26 -4.44 4.75
CA GLY A 187 29.58 -4.25 3.46
C GLY A 187 28.14 -3.77 3.62
N VAL A 188 27.41 -4.30 4.61
CA VAL A 188 26.05 -3.84 4.94
C VAL A 188 26.05 -2.38 5.40
N ALA A 189 27.01 -1.98 6.24
CA ALA A 189 27.10 -0.60 6.72
C ALA A 189 27.36 0.40 5.58
N ILE A 190 28.25 0.06 4.63
CA ILE A 190 28.53 0.89 3.46
C ILE A 190 27.30 1.01 2.56
N LEU A 191 26.57 -0.08 2.33
CA LEU A 191 25.34 -0.08 1.52
C LEU A 191 24.27 0.86 2.11
N TYR A 192 24.04 0.78 3.42
CA TYR A 192 23.10 1.68 4.08
C TYR A 192 23.58 3.13 4.11
N ALA A 193 24.87 3.37 4.29
CA ALA A 193 25.44 4.72 4.21
C ALA A 193 25.22 5.32 2.81
N TYR A 194 25.47 4.54 1.75
CA TYR A 194 25.19 4.95 0.38
C TYR A 194 23.69 5.26 0.16
N MET A 195 22.80 4.41 0.67
CA MET A 195 21.36 4.63 0.58
C MET A 195 20.91 5.92 1.29
N LEU A 196 21.42 6.20 2.49
CA LEU A 196 21.08 7.39 3.25
C LEU A 196 21.62 8.67 2.60
N LEU A 197 22.84 8.64 2.08
CA LEU A 197 23.42 9.75 1.32
C LEU A 197 22.62 10.01 0.03
N GLY A 198 22.28 8.94 -0.70
CA GLY A 198 21.44 9.03 -1.89
C GLY A 198 20.05 9.60 -1.59
N LEU A 199 19.44 9.18 -0.48
CA LEU A 199 18.15 9.72 -0.05
C LEU A 199 18.25 11.19 0.34
N GLY A 200 19.32 11.59 1.04
CA GLY A 200 19.58 12.98 1.41
C GLY A 200 19.79 13.87 0.19
N PHE A 201 20.58 13.41 -0.77
CA PHE A 201 20.79 14.09 -2.05
C PHE A 201 19.49 14.18 -2.86
N LEU A 202 18.75 13.08 -2.97
CA LEU A 202 17.47 13.06 -3.68
C LEU A 202 16.45 13.99 -3.02
N ARG A 203 16.41 14.06 -1.69
CA ARG A 203 15.57 15.02 -0.94
C ARG A 203 15.98 16.47 -1.18
N ALA A 204 17.27 16.75 -1.38
CA ALA A 204 17.76 18.09 -1.65
C ALA A 204 17.46 18.54 -3.08
N VAL A 205 17.46 17.62 -4.04
CA VAL A 205 17.23 17.91 -5.47
C VAL A 205 15.75 17.78 -5.86
N SER A 206 15.00 16.89 -5.21
CA SER A 206 13.59 16.69 -5.52
C SER A 206 12.76 17.86 -5.00
N PRO A 207 11.93 18.49 -5.84
CA PRO A 207 10.99 19.51 -5.39
C PRO A 207 9.95 18.89 -4.46
N ASP A 208 9.31 19.73 -3.63
CA ASP A 208 8.29 19.30 -2.69
C ASP A 208 6.99 18.92 -3.45
N PHE A 209 6.95 17.68 -3.94
CA PHE A 209 5.79 17.10 -4.62
C PHE A 209 4.51 17.18 -3.77
N GLY A 210 4.63 17.21 -2.44
CA GLY A 210 3.49 17.36 -1.54
C GLY A 210 2.86 18.75 -1.64
N HIS A 211 3.67 19.80 -1.75
CA HIS A 211 3.18 21.16 -1.96
C HIS A 211 2.51 21.32 -3.32
N LEU A 212 3.13 20.77 -4.37
CA LEU A 212 2.61 20.82 -5.75
C LEU A 212 1.28 20.06 -5.89
N ALA A 213 1.19 18.85 -5.32
CA ALA A 213 -0.06 18.09 -5.32
C ALA A 213 -1.15 18.79 -4.51
N GLY A 214 -0.80 19.46 -3.41
CA GLY A 214 -1.74 20.27 -2.63
C GLY A 214 -2.32 21.44 -3.43
N GLN A 215 -1.48 22.16 -4.17
CA GLN A 215 -1.93 23.25 -5.05
C GLN A 215 -2.81 22.75 -6.19
N GLU A 216 -2.42 21.66 -6.85
CA GLU A 216 -3.21 21.06 -7.93
C GLU A 216 -4.63 20.73 -7.45
N GLN A 217 -4.75 20.16 -6.26
CA GLN A 217 -6.03 19.76 -5.68
C GLN A 217 -6.89 20.95 -5.23
N GLU A 218 -6.26 22.05 -4.81
CA GLU A 218 -6.94 23.32 -4.52
C GLU A 218 -7.48 23.99 -5.80
N LEU A 219 -6.68 23.98 -6.88
CA LEU A 219 -7.09 24.49 -8.18
C LEU A 219 -8.19 23.63 -8.82
N GLU A 220 -8.07 22.31 -8.78
CA GLU A 220 -9.09 21.38 -9.30
C GLU A 220 -10.39 21.48 -8.48
N GLY A 221 -10.26 21.74 -7.18
CA GLY A 221 -11.39 22.09 -6.30
C GLY A 221 -12.08 23.37 -6.78
N THR A 222 -11.33 24.45 -6.96
CA THR A 222 -11.86 25.75 -7.42
C THR A 222 -12.53 25.64 -8.79
N PHE A 223 -11.93 24.89 -9.72
CA PHE A 223 -12.50 24.64 -11.06
C PHE A 223 -13.81 23.84 -11.01
N ARG A 224 -13.97 22.90 -10.08
CA ARG A 224 -15.23 22.16 -9.88
C ARG A 224 -16.36 23.00 -9.28
N PHE A 225 -16.05 24.16 -8.68
CA PHE A 225 -17.04 25.07 -8.08
C PHE A 225 -17.49 26.20 -9.01
N MET A 226 -16.74 26.50 -10.08
CA MET A 226 -17.14 27.42 -11.16
C MET A 226 -17.97 26.70 -12.23
#